data_AF-F0ZMW0-F1
#
_entry.id   AF-F0ZMW0-F1
#
_cell.length_a   1.000
_cell.length_b   1.000
_cell.length_c   1.000
_cell.angle_alpha   90.00
_cell.angle_beta   90.00
_cell.angle_gamma   90.00
#
_symmetry.space_group_name_H-M   'P 1'
#
loop_
_entity.id
_entity.type
_entity.pdbx_description
1 polymer ?
#
loop_
_entity_poly.entity_id
_entity_poly.type
_entity_poly.pdbx_seq_one_letter_code
_entity_poly.pdbx_strand_id
1 'polypeptide(L)'
;MNLIPNLVRQIRIPIGKQQYIHSNVKNTQLRKRASVAVILRLEPKYNDNSIRFNCKCGAKGNGHKESCLNTFIEDISGKNKYLPLEILYLKRADNGEVCFPGGKIEIGETDQEAAERETLEEVAIDLNSPDFALLGRMDDKFTFDKIGVHSFVYLQLSKNSPRIKLSVDELVDYGWVNMEYILYSNPKIPLTNHQLEYLNPSSPLLNETKTNENSVQYTSVSNISTSRRLKKNMFLRFVCNNIYVPYLILPIVSRYQFKLWGLTLDITSDLLKKMIGYSPFPQQRNINNSIIFFFYKYPKTFTISTIVGLLILFKLLV
;
A
#
# COMPACT_ATOMS: atom_id res chain seq x y z
N MET A 1 -15.24 -8.30 23.25
CA MET A 1 -13.78 -8.21 23.14
C MET A 1 -13.49 -7.24 22.01
N ASN A 2 -13.23 -5.98 22.38
CA ASN A 2 -13.02 -4.87 21.46
C ASN A 2 -11.65 -5.04 20.80
N LEU A 3 -11.61 -5.22 19.48
CA LEU A 3 -10.41 -5.51 18.69
C LEU A 3 -9.94 -4.31 17.85
N ILE A 4 -10.69 -3.21 17.86
CA ILE A 4 -10.24 -1.87 17.47
C ILE A 4 -8.90 -1.44 18.15
N PRO A 5 -8.64 -1.78 19.43
CA PRO A 5 -7.36 -1.47 20.10
C PRO A 5 -6.12 -2.09 19.45
N ASN A 6 -6.29 -3.03 18.52
CA ASN A 6 -5.18 -3.69 17.86
C ASN A 6 -4.76 -3.05 16.54
N LEU A 7 -5.46 -2.05 16.00
CA LEU A 7 -4.98 -1.34 14.79
C LEU A 7 -3.58 -0.75 15.05
N VAL A 8 -3.44 -0.01 16.15
CA VAL A 8 -2.17 0.59 16.57
C VAL A 8 -1.18 -0.50 17.01
N ARG A 9 -1.66 -1.54 17.71
CA ARG A 9 -0.79 -2.62 18.21
C ARG A 9 -0.25 -3.55 17.11
N GLN A 10 -1.01 -3.80 16.05
CA GLN A 10 -0.67 -4.67 14.92
C GLN A 10 0.16 -3.93 13.86
N ILE A 11 0.03 -2.60 13.77
CA ILE A 11 0.86 -1.74 12.93
C ILE A 11 2.18 -1.36 13.65
N ARG A 12 2.28 -1.55 14.98
CA ARG A 12 3.51 -1.32 15.74
C ARG A 12 4.54 -2.44 15.58
N ILE A 13 5.54 -2.20 14.73
CA ILE A 13 6.93 -2.51 15.10
C ILE A 13 7.38 -1.37 16.04
N PRO A 14 7.94 -1.64 17.23
CA PRO A 14 8.35 -0.59 18.15
C PRO A 14 9.30 0.40 17.47
N ILE A 15 8.99 1.70 17.55
CA ILE A 15 9.82 2.82 17.04
C ILE A 15 11.21 2.87 17.72
N GLY A 16 11.47 2.02 18.71
CA GLY A 16 12.78 1.87 19.35
C GLY A 16 13.29 0.44 19.28
N LYS A 17 13.84 0.04 18.14
CA LYS A 17 15.11 -0.70 18.00
C LYS A 17 15.35 -0.85 16.51
N GLN A 18 16.25 -0.02 15.99
CA GLN A 18 16.98 -0.35 14.76
C GLN A 18 17.52 -1.77 14.92
N GLN A 19 16.81 -2.78 14.42
CA GLN A 19 17.46 -4.02 14.07
C GLN A 19 18.19 -3.74 12.76
N TYR A 20 19.34 -3.08 12.90
CA TYR A 20 20.45 -3.42 12.06
C TYR A 20 20.61 -4.93 12.19
N ILE A 21 20.03 -5.69 11.26
CA ILE A 21 20.60 -6.99 10.94
C ILE A 21 21.96 -6.63 10.34
N HIS A 22 22.94 -6.48 11.23
CA HIS A 22 24.36 -6.60 10.97
C HIS A 22 24.59 -8.04 10.48
N SER A 23 24.05 -8.38 9.31
CA SER A 23 24.74 -9.32 8.44
C SER A 23 26.05 -8.62 8.11
N ASN A 24 27.17 -9.24 8.47
CA ASN A 24 28.55 -8.82 8.24
C ASN A 24 28.84 -8.57 6.74
N VAL A 25 28.16 -7.61 6.12
CA VAL A 25 28.40 -7.14 4.77
C VAL A 25 29.20 -5.87 4.95
N LYS A 26 30.48 -5.96 4.60
CA LYS A 26 31.45 -4.87 4.62
C LYS A 26 30.83 -3.55 4.14
N ASN A 27 31.29 -2.48 4.77
CA ASN A 27 30.88 -1.07 4.72
C ASN A 27 31.00 -0.39 3.33
N THR A 28 30.64 -1.08 2.25
CA THR A 28 30.85 -0.64 0.86
C THR A 28 29.64 -1.02 0.02
N GLN A 29 28.56 -0.26 0.20
CA GLN A 29 27.47 0.06 -0.73
C GLN A 29 26.28 0.47 0.13
N LEU A 30 26.04 1.78 0.27
CA LEU A 30 24.73 2.27 0.73
C LEU A 30 23.67 1.62 -0.17
N ARG A 31 22.94 0.63 0.35
CA ARG A 31 21.75 0.12 -0.33
C ARG A 31 20.85 1.33 -0.55
N LYS A 32 20.42 1.58 -1.78
CA LYS A 32 19.40 2.60 -2.03
C LYS A 32 18.21 2.24 -1.14
N ARG A 33 17.64 3.20 -0.43
CA ARG A 33 16.46 2.99 0.41
C ARG A 33 15.44 4.05 0.03
N ALA A 34 14.18 3.70 0.17
CA ALA A 34 13.07 4.59 -0.06
C ALA A 34 12.07 4.44 1.08
N SER A 35 11.31 5.48 1.34
CA SER A 35 10.22 5.45 2.30
C SER A 35 8.95 5.97 1.67
N VAL A 36 7.82 5.38 2.06
CA VAL A 36 6.49 5.77 1.59
C VAL A 36 5.54 5.98 2.76
N ALA A 37 4.60 6.90 2.59
CA ALA A 37 3.53 7.15 3.55
C ALA A 37 2.21 6.57 3.04
N VAL A 38 1.62 5.66 3.80
CA VAL A 38 0.24 5.20 3.61
C VAL A 38 -0.66 6.07 4.48
N ILE A 39 -1.44 6.94 3.83
CA ILE A 39 -2.27 7.93 4.51
C ILE A 39 -3.71 7.44 4.55
N LEU A 40 -4.22 7.31 5.78
CA LEU A 40 -5.59 6.93 6.08
C LEU A 40 -6.39 8.15 6.51
N ARG A 41 -7.64 8.24 6.08
CA ARG A 41 -8.60 9.19 6.64
C ARG A 41 -9.95 8.52 6.83
N LEU A 42 -10.80 9.13 7.66
CA LEU A 42 -12.22 8.82 7.67
C LEU A 42 -12.87 9.28 6.37
N GLU A 43 -13.73 8.42 5.82
CA GLU A 43 -14.55 8.79 4.68
C GLU A 43 -15.40 10.03 5.05
N PRO A 44 -15.41 11.09 4.22
CA PRO A 44 -16.00 12.38 4.59
C PRO A 44 -17.45 12.32 5.07
N LYS A 45 -18.25 11.38 4.56
CA LYS A 45 -19.67 11.22 4.93
C LYS A 45 -19.89 10.75 6.37
N TYR A 46 -18.88 10.12 6.99
CA TYR A 46 -18.91 9.71 8.40
C TYR A 46 -18.21 10.71 9.31
N ASN A 47 -17.74 11.83 8.77
CA ASN A 47 -17.01 12.84 9.51
C ASN A 47 -17.98 13.84 10.17
N ASP A 48 -18.62 13.39 11.25
CA ASP A 48 -19.53 14.20 12.07
C ASP A 48 -18.77 15.29 12.85
N ASN A 49 -19.40 16.45 13.05
CA ASN A 49 -18.89 17.54 13.89
C ASN A 49 -18.64 17.15 15.34
N SER A 50 -19.27 16.06 15.80
CA SER A 50 -19.10 15.49 17.14
C SER A 50 -17.76 14.77 17.31
N ILE A 51 -17.18 14.24 16.23
CA ILE A 51 -15.92 13.50 16.25
C ILE A 51 -14.77 14.50 16.26
N ARG A 52 -14.03 14.55 17.37
CA ARG A 52 -12.84 15.38 17.51
C ARG A 52 -11.76 14.61 18.23
N PHE A 53 -10.56 14.61 17.65
CA PHE A 53 -9.41 14.09 18.34
C PHE A 53 -8.97 15.06 19.44
N ASN A 54 -9.16 14.67 20.71
CA ASN A 54 -8.74 15.47 21.86
C ASN A 54 -7.70 14.69 22.70
N CYS A 55 -6.42 14.81 22.35
CA CYS A 55 -5.33 14.17 23.09
C CYS A 55 -4.82 15.07 24.22
N LYS A 56 -4.81 14.55 25.45
CA LYS A 56 -4.10 15.16 26.59
C LYS A 56 -2.71 14.55 26.84
N CYS A 57 -2.20 13.80 25.86
CA CYS A 57 -0.94 13.07 25.96
C CYS A 57 0.33 13.95 25.96
N GLY A 58 0.21 15.24 25.64
CA GLY A 58 1.33 16.18 25.53
C GLY A 58 2.28 15.91 24.35
N ALA A 59 1.91 15.01 23.43
CA ALA A 59 2.68 14.77 22.22
C ALA A 59 2.71 16.02 21.34
N LYS A 60 3.86 16.29 20.73
CA LYS A 60 4.02 17.30 19.69
C LYS A 60 3.98 16.61 18.33
N GLY A 61 3.30 17.22 17.36
CA GLY A 61 3.13 16.66 16.02
C GLY A 61 2.38 15.33 16.04
N ASN A 62 2.87 14.35 15.28
CA ASN A 62 2.16 13.10 14.99
C ASN A 62 2.41 11.93 15.96
N GLY A 63 3.23 12.14 17.00
CA GLY A 63 3.71 11.09 17.92
C GLY A 63 2.76 10.74 19.08
N HIS A 64 1.49 10.48 18.81
CA HIS A 64 0.50 10.23 19.86
C HIS A 64 0.64 8.86 20.55
N LYS A 65 0.25 8.78 21.83
CA LYS A 65 0.19 7.51 22.57
C LYS A 65 -0.91 6.61 22.01
N GLU A 66 -0.65 5.31 21.97
CA GLU A 66 -1.60 4.28 21.51
C GLU A 66 -2.96 4.37 22.21
N SER A 67 -2.98 4.60 23.52
CA SER A 67 -4.24 4.75 24.27
C SER A 67 -5.12 5.86 23.71
N CYS A 68 -4.54 6.96 23.24
CA CYS A 68 -5.28 8.11 22.73
C CYS A 68 -5.85 7.84 21.34
N LEU A 69 -5.07 7.15 20.50
CA LEU A 69 -5.53 6.72 19.19
C LEU A 69 -6.62 5.67 19.32
N ASN A 70 -6.50 4.72 20.25
CA ASN A 70 -7.54 3.71 20.49
C ASN A 70 -8.86 4.35 20.91
N THR A 71 -8.85 5.34 21.82
CA THR A 71 -10.08 6.08 22.18
C THR A 71 -10.70 6.75 20.95
N PHE A 72 -9.89 7.42 20.14
CA PHE A 72 -10.38 8.07 18.92
C PHE A 72 -10.95 7.07 17.93
N ILE A 73 -10.29 5.94 17.72
CA ILE A 73 -10.73 4.90 16.80
C ILE A 73 -12.04 4.26 17.30
N GLU A 74 -12.19 4.07 18.61
CA GLU A 74 -13.44 3.62 19.23
C GLU A 74 -14.59 4.62 19.03
N ASP A 75 -14.31 5.92 19.19
CA ASP A 75 -15.31 6.98 18.97
C ASP A 75 -15.81 7.00 17.52
N ILE A 76 -14.92 6.81 16.53
CA ILE A 76 -15.26 6.86 15.10
C ILE A 76 -15.95 5.59 14.60
N SER A 77 -15.62 4.43 15.17
CA SER A 77 -16.29 3.17 14.83
C SER A 77 -17.68 3.05 15.44
N GLY A 78 -17.95 3.80 16.52
CA GLY A 78 -19.22 3.79 17.24
C GLY A 78 -19.69 2.37 17.63
N LYS A 79 -21.01 2.19 17.75
CA LYS A 79 -21.63 0.87 17.99
C LYS A 79 -21.52 -0.10 16.81
N ASN A 80 -21.22 0.41 15.61
CA ASN A 80 -21.36 -0.33 14.36
C ASN A 80 -20.12 -1.16 13.98
N LYS A 81 -19.05 -1.12 14.79
CA LYS A 81 -17.83 -1.95 14.66
C LYS A 81 -17.06 -1.88 13.32
N TYR A 82 -17.49 -1.09 12.34
CA TYR A 82 -16.75 -0.89 11.10
C TYR A 82 -15.91 0.39 11.13
N LEU A 83 -14.83 0.41 10.34
CA LEU A 83 -13.94 1.56 10.17
C LEU A 83 -14.06 2.07 8.72
N PRO A 84 -14.80 3.16 8.48
CA PRO A 84 -14.97 3.70 7.14
C PRO A 84 -13.74 4.51 6.75
N LEU A 85 -12.60 3.84 6.56
CA LEU A 85 -11.35 4.48 6.19
C LEU A 85 -11.16 4.48 4.67
N GLU A 86 -10.57 5.56 4.18
CA GLU A 86 -10.07 5.70 2.83
C GLU A 86 -8.54 5.75 2.84
N ILE A 87 -7.93 5.21 1.79
CA ILE A 87 -6.49 5.26 1.54
C ILE A 87 -6.22 6.23 0.39
N LEU A 88 -5.23 7.12 0.54
CA LEU A 88 -4.76 7.95 -0.56
C LEU A 88 -3.87 7.16 -1.52
N TYR A 89 -4.20 7.21 -2.81
CA TYR A 89 -3.38 6.70 -3.90
C TYR A 89 -3.03 7.81 -4.88
N LEU A 90 -1.82 7.76 -5.43
CA LEU A 90 -1.30 8.71 -6.39
C LEU A 90 -1.03 8.04 -7.73
N LYS A 91 -1.06 8.82 -8.81
CA LYS A 91 -0.76 8.38 -10.17
C LYS A 91 0.50 9.06 -10.67
N ARG A 92 1.54 8.27 -10.94
CA ARG A 92 2.82 8.80 -11.44
C ARG A 92 2.73 9.32 -12.87
N ALA A 93 3.44 10.41 -13.15
CA ALA A 93 3.56 11.00 -14.48
C ALA A 93 4.48 10.20 -15.41
N ASP A 94 5.56 9.65 -14.87
CA ASP A 94 6.64 9.02 -15.63
C ASP A 94 6.26 7.67 -16.24
N ASN A 95 5.53 6.86 -15.48
CA ASN A 95 5.25 5.47 -15.81
C ASN A 95 3.77 5.10 -15.66
N GLY A 96 2.94 6.02 -15.15
CA GLY A 96 1.51 5.80 -14.96
C GLY A 96 1.18 4.74 -13.91
N GLU A 97 2.10 4.38 -13.02
CA GLU A 97 1.83 3.42 -11.95
C GLU A 97 1.12 4.09 -10.78
N VAL A 98 0.37 3.28 -10.04
CA VAL A 98 -0.28 3.70 -8.79
C VAL A 98 0.74 3.56 -7.66
N CYS A 99 0.89 4.60 -6.84
CA CYS A 99 1.86 4.64 -5.75
C CYS A 99 1.30 5.34 -4.51
N PHE A 100 2.04 5.20 -3.42
CA PHE A 100 1.93 6.05 -2.23
C PHE A 100 2.92 7.20 -2.35
N PRO A 101 2.68 8.34 -1.67
CA PRO A 101 3.68 9.38 -1.59
C PRO A 101 4.95 8.83 -0.96
N GLY A 102 6.11 9.21 -1.50
CA GLY A 102 7.38 8.71 -1.04
C GLY A 102 8.47 8.62 -2.09
N GLY A 103 9.69 8.57 -1.60
CA GLY A 103 10.87 8.64 -2.45
C GLY A 103 12.12 8.18 -1.72
N LYS A 104 13.26 8.58 -2.25
CA LYS A 104 14.57 8.09 -1.81
C LYS A 104 14.94 8.73 -0.48
N ILE A 105 15.54 7.93 0.39
CA ILE A 105 16.11 8.44 1.64
C ILE A 105 17.40 9.23 1.36
N GLU A 106 17.40 10.50 1.74
CA GLU A 106 18.50 11.45 1.67
C GLU A 106 19.52 11.27 2.80
N ILE A 107 20.65 11.99 2.70
CA ILE A 107 21.71 11.92 3.70
C ILE A 107 21.30 12.76 4.90
N GLY A 108 21.25 12.14 6.08
CA GLY A 108 20.96 12.82 7.34
C GLY A 108 19.50 12.74 7.76
N GLU A 109 18.61 12.19 6.94
CA GLU A 109 17.21 11.92 7.32
C GLU A 109 17.01 10.48 7.81
N THR A 110 16.07 10.33 8.73
CA THR A 110 15.52 9.04 9.15
C THR A 110 14.58 8.48 8.08
N ASP A 111 14.31 7.18 8.15
CA ASP A 111 13.36 6.55 7.24
C ASP A 111 11.96 7.19 7.31
N GLN A 112 11.54 7.66 8.49
CA GLN A 112 10.25 8.32 8.68
C GLN A 112 10.24 9.74 8.07
N GLU A 113 11.27 10.54 8.36
CA GLU A 113 11.41 11.91 7.84
C GLU A 113 11.39 11.92 6.31
N ALA A 114 11.99 10.91 5.66
CA ALA A 114 11.92 10.75 4.21
C ALA A 114 10.47 10.64 3.71
N ALA A 115 9.64 9.81 4.35
CA ALA A 115 8.24 9.66 3.95
C ALA A 115 7.42 10.95 4.19
N GLU A 116 7.72 11.68 5.26
CA GLU A 116 7.06 12.93 5.62
C GLU A 116 7.45 14.07 4.66
N ARG A 117 8.75 14.21 4.35
CA ARG A 117 9.27 15.19 3.38
C ARG A 117 8.67 14.97 2.00
N GLU A 118 8.74 13.75 1.48
CA GLU A 118 8.22 13.41 0.15
C GLU A 118 6.71 13.63 0.09
N THR A 119 5.96 13.31 1.15
CA THR A 119 4.52 13.62 1.21
C THR A 119 4.25 15.13 1.15
N LEU A 120 5.04 15.93 1.85
CA LEU A 120 4.91 17.38 1.81
C LEU A 120 5.23 17.93 0.40
N GLU A 121 6.28 17.42 -0.24
CA GLU A 121 6.73 17.84 -1.59
C GLU A 121 5.73 17.42 -2.68
N GLU A 122 5.27 16.17 -2.65
CA GLU A 122 4.47 15.56 -3.70
C GLU A 122 2.99 15.97 -3.64
N VAL A 123 2.43 16.13 -2.43
CA VAL A 123 0.98 16.33 -2.26
C VAL A 123 0.61 17.50 -1.33
N ALA A 124 1.58 18.24 -0.79
CA ALA A 124 1.39 19.35 0.14
C ALA A 124 0.62 18.97 1.42
N ILE A 125 0.81 17.74 1.91
CA ILE A 125 0.28 17.29 3.20
C ILE A 125 1.42 17.25 4.21
N ASP A 126 1.29 18.05 5.28
CA ASP A 126 2.23 18.01 6.42
C ASP A 126 1.81 16.90 7.42
N LEU A 127 2.48 15.76 7.31
CA LEU A 127 2.27 14.61 8.20
C LEU A 127 2.80 14.83 9.62
N ASN A 128 3.61 15.87 9.86
CA ASN A 128 4.09 16.25 11.19
C ASN A 128 3.15 17.22 11.92
N SER A 129 2.10 17.68 11.25
CA SER A 129 1.07 18.53 11.84
C SER A 129 0.23 17.76 12.88
N PRO A 130 -0.44 18.45 13.82
CA PRO A 130 -1.33 17.82 14.79
C PRO A 130 -2.59 17.18 14.18
N ASP A 131 -2.81 17.39 12.87
CA ASP A 131 -3.93 16.82 12.14
C ASP A 131 -3.70 15.36 11.73
N PHE A 132 -2.48 14.82 11.95
CA PHE A 132 -2.12 13.45 11.63
C PHE A 132 -1.46 12.75 12.82
N ALA A 133 -1.63 11.43 12.89
CA ALA A 133 -0.92 10.57 13.82
C ALA A 133 -0.19 9.45 13.08
N LEU A 134 1.07 9.21 13.46
CA LEU A 134 1.79 8.01 13.02
C LEU A 134 1.24 6.80 13.77
N LEU A 135 0.65 5.85 13.04
CA LEU A 135 0.20 4.58 13.62
C LEU A 135 1.35 3.59 13.79
N GLY A 136 2.32 3.62 12.87
CA GLY A 136 3.53 2.80 12.94
C GLY A 136 4.13 2.50 11.56
N ARG A 137 5.03 1.52 11.53
CA ARG A 137 5.77 1.08 10.34
C ARG A 137 5.43 -0.36 10.00
N MET A 138 5.17 -0.63 8.73
CA MET A 138 4.97 -1.99 8.20
C MET A 138 6.29 -2.69 7.91
N ASP A 139 6.21 -4.00 7.66
CA ASP A 139 7.38 -4.82 7.34
C ASP A 139 8.06 -4.31 6.07
N ASP A 140 9.39 -4.25 6.11
CA ASP A 140 10.19 -3.76 5.01
C ASP A 140 10.00 -4.63 3.77
N LYS A 141 9.77 -3.98 2.64
CA LYS A 141 9.72 -4.63 1.35
C LYS A 141 11.02 -4.35 0.62
N PHE A 142 11.55 -5.37 -0.04
CA PHE A 142 12.74 -5.21 -0.86
C PHE A 142 12.34 -5.30 -2.31
N THR A 143 12.55 -4.23 -3.05
CA THR A 143 12.56 -4.31 -4.51
C THR A 143 13.75 -5.17 -4.95
N PHE A 144 13.68 -5.72 -6.16
CA PHE A 144 14.76 -6.55 -6.69
C PHE A 144 16.07 -5.80 -6.97
N ASP A 145 16.02 -4.48 -7.18
CA ASP A 145 17.21 -3.64 -7.23
C ASP A 145 17.84 -3.44 -5.83
N LYS A 146 17.42 -4.27 -4.86
CA LYS A 146 17.81 -4.27 -3.45
C LYS A 146 17.52 -2.94 -2.77
N ILE A 147 16.53 -2.21 -3.29
CA ILE A 147 16.02 -1.00 -2.64
C ILE A 147 15.09 -1.45 -1.54
N GLY A 148 15.45 -1.18 -0.29
CA GLY A 148 14.56 -1.36 0.85
C GLY A 148 13.52 -0.24 0.84
N VAL A 149 12.25 -0.62 0.88
CA VAL A 149 11.10 0.28 0.93
C VAL A 149 10.47 0.16 2.31
N HIS A 150 10.49 1.27 3.04
CA HIS A 150 9.93 1.41 4.38
C HIS A 150 8.57 2.08 4.29
N SER A 151 7.53 1.46 4.84
CA SER A 151 6.18 2.00 4.76
C SER A 151 5.68 2.44 6.13
N PHE A 152 5.30 3.72 6.23
CA PHE A 152 4.78 4.34 7.44
C PHE A 152 3.29 4.61 7.27
N VAL A 153 2.48 4.28 8.27
CA VAL A 153 1.03 4.42 8.21
C VAL A 153 0.60 5.60 9.06
N TYR A 154 -0.11 6.55 8.46
CA TYR A 154 -0.61 7.75 9.12
C TYR A 154 -2.13 7.76 9.12
N LEU A 155 -2.72 8.27 10.19
CA LEU A 155 -4.16 8.50 10.32
C LEU A 155 -4.43 10.00 10.42
N GLN A 156 -5.28 10.52 9.54
CA GLN A 156 -5.82 11.86 9.68
C GLN A 156 -6.78 11.91 10.88
N LEU A 157 -6.48 12.80 11.81
CA LEU A 157 -7.24 13.06 13.03
C LEU A 157 -8.22 14.23 12.86
N SER A 158 -7.95 15.11 11.89
CA SER A 158 -8.77 16.28 11.61
C SER A 158 -9.97 15.95 10.73
N LYS A 159 -11.01 16.78 10.84
CA LYS A 159 -12.22 16.65 10.04
C LYS A 159 -11.94 16.89 8.55
N ASN A 160 -11.29 18.00 8.24
CA ASN A 160 -11.11 18.42 6.87
C ASN A 160 -9.77 17.89 6.37
N SER A 161 -9.79 17.10 5.31
CA SER A 161 -8.54 16.75 4.64
C SER A 161 -7.88 18.00 4.08
N PRO A 162 -6.56 18.17 4.29
CA PRO A 162 -5.82 19.23 3.62
C PRO A 162 -6.01 19.16 2.11
N ARG A 163 -5.98 20.32 1.46
CA ARG A 163 -6.07 20.39 0.00
C ARG A 163 -4.80 19.77 -0.59
N ILE A 164 -4.96 18.71 -1.37
CA ILE A 164 -3.86 18.10 -2.12
C ILE A 164 -3.43 19.05 -3.24
N LYS A 165 -2.13 19.32 -3.31
CA LYS A 165 -1.48 20.02 -4.42
C LYS A 165 -0.37 19.13 -4.95
N LEU A 166 -0.57 18.60 -6.15
CA LEU A 166 0.38 17.68 -6.76
C LEU A 166 1.66 18.38 -7.24
N SER A 167 2.79 17.73 -7.02
CA SER A 167 4.02 17.95 -7.79
C SER A 167 3.80 17.46 -9.23
N VAL A 168 3.55 18.39 -10.15
CA VAL A 168 3.13 18.06 -11.53
C VAL A 168 4.22 17.39 -12.36
N ASP A 169 5.48 17.50 -11.95
CA ASP A 169 6.61 16.84 -12.62
C ASP A 169 6.65 15.32 -12.32
N GLU A 170 6.04 14.91 -11.22
CA GLU A 170 6.08 13.52 -10.73
C GLU A 170 4.72 12.84 -10.75
N LEU A 171 3.63 13.61 -10.60
CA LEU A 171 2.28 13.10 -10.41
C LEU A 171 1.28 13.78 -11.36
N VAL A 172 0.34 12.97 -11.88
CA VAL A 172 -0.70 13.45 -12.80
C VAL A 172 -2.10 13.43 -12.21
N ASP A 173 -2.32 12.64 -11.15
CA ASP A 173 -3.62 12.52 -10.51
C ASP A 173 -3.53 11.83 -9.13
N TYR A 174 -4.61 11.87 -8.36
CA TYR A 174 -4.74 11.19 -7.08
C TYR A 174 -6.18 10.76 -6.81
N GLY A 175 -6.38 9.90 -5.83
CA GLY A 175 -7.71 9.56 -5.35
C GLY A 175 -7.71 8.90 -3.99
N TRP A 176 -8.77 9.17 -3.23
CA TRP A 176 -9.07 8.48 -1.99
C TRP A 176 -9.96 7.28 -2.30
N VAL A 177 -9.59 6.11 -1.78
CA VAL A 177 -10.32 4.87 -2.04
C VAL A 177 -10.75 4.26 -0.72
N ASN A 178 -12.05 4.05 -0.58
CA ASN A 178 -12.65 3.35 0.55
C ASN A 178 -12.09 1.92 0.65
N MET A 179 -11.61 1.53 1.83
CA MET A 179 -11.07 0.19 2.03
C MET A 179 -12.11 -0.92 1.81
N GLU A 180 -13.39 -0.67 2.09
CA GLU A 180 -14.47 -1.64 1.83
C GLU A 180 -14.50 -2.05 0.36
N TYR A 181 -14.31 -1.10 -0.56
CA TYR A 181 -14.21 -1.39 -1.99
C TYR A 181 -13.14 -2.44 -2.26
N ILE A 182 -11.97 -2.28 -1.64
CA ILE A 182 -10.86 -3.20 -1.79
C ILE A 182 -11.25 -4.56 -1.18
N LEU A 183 -11.82 -4.59 0.03
CA LEU A 183 -12.21 -5.83 0.71
C LEU A 183 -13.23 -6.66 -0.06
N TYR A 184 -14.19 -6.01 -0.74
CA TYR A 184 -15.18 -6.68 -1.57
C TYR A 184 -14.64 -7.16 -2.93
N SER A 185 -13.39 -6.85 -3.27
CA SER A 185 -12.83 -7.19 -4.58
C SER A 185 -12.60 -8.68 -4.83
N ASN A 186 -12.71 -9.54 -3.81
CA ASN A 186 -12.64 -10.98 -3.99
C ASN A 186 -13.82 -11.70 -3.33
N PRO A 187 -14.98 -11.80 -4.01
CA PRO A 187 -16.20 -12.39 -3.45
C PRO A 187 -16.15 -13.91 -3.31
N LYS A 188 -15.07 -14.56 -3.80
CA LYS A 188 -14.93 -16.03 -3.75
C LYS A 188 -14.41 -16.53 -2.41
N ILE A 189 -13.89 -15.66 -1.55
CA ILE A 189 -13.41 -16.03 -0.23
C ILE A 189 -14.51 -15.70 0.78
N PRO A 190 -15.11 -16.71 1.44
CA PRO A 190 -16.08 -16.46 2.50
C PRO A 190 -15.41 -15.70 3.63
N LEU A 191 -15.95 -14.53 3.94
CA LEU A 191 -15.51 -13.78 5.11
C LEU A 191 -16.03 -14.47 6.37
N THR A 192 -15.17 -14.61 7.36
CA THR A 192 -15.55 -15.06 8.70
C THR A 192 -16.48 -14.03 9.36
N ASN A 193 -17.28 -14.46 10.34
CA ASN A 193 -18.13 -13.53 11.11
C ASN A 193 -17.33 -12.36 11.70
N HIS A 194 -16.10 -12.62 12.16
CA HIS A 194 -15.20 -11.57 12.64
C HIS A 194 -14.85 -10.55 11.54
N GLN A 195 -14.58 -11.00 10.31
CA GLN A 195 -14.26 -10.09 9.19
C GLN A 195 -15.49 -9.30 8.73
N LEU A 196 -16.67 -9.90 8.78
CA LEU A 196 -17.94 -9.24 8.47
C LEU A 196 -18.29 -8.12 9.46
N GLU A 197 -17.80 -8.16 10.70
CA GLU A 197 -18.00 -7.07 11.67
C GLU A 197 -17.36 -5.74 11.25
N TYR A 198 -16.34 -5.77 10.40
CA TYR A 198 -15.61 -4.57 9.94
C TYR A 198 -16.19 -3.96 8.67
N LEU A 199 -17.23 -4.56 8.12
CA LEU A 199 -17.89 -4.12 6.91
C LEU A 199 -19.21 -3.45 7.25
N ASN A 200 -19.52 -2.33 6.60
CA ASN A 200 -20.82 -1.70 6.77
C ASN A 200 -21.93 -2.62 6.22
N PRO A 201 -22.86 -3.13 7.05
CA PRO A 201 -23.92 -4.04 6.62
C PRO A 201 -24.94 -3.37 5.68
N SER A 202 -24.96 -2.04 5.63
CA SER A 202 -25.77 -1.24 4.72
C SER A 202 -24.99 -0.75 3.49
N SER A 203 -23.75 -1.22 3.30
CA SER A 203 -22.92 -0.82 2.16
C SER A 203 -23.62 -1.22 0.85
N PRO A 204 -23.85 -0.29 -0.10
CA PRO A 204 -24.43 -0.64 -1.40
C PRO A 204 -23.56 -1.65 -2.16
N LEU A 205 -22.25 -1.70 -1.86
CA LEU A 205 -21.31 -2.70 -2.39
C LEU A 205 -21.65 -4.15 -2.00
N LEU A 206 -22.46 -4.38 -0.96
CA LEU A 206 -22.99 -5.71 -0.60
C LEU A 206 -24.11 -6.17 -1.54
N ASN A 207 -24.88 -5.22 -2.08
CA ASN A 207 -26.10 -5.48 -2.85
C ASN A 207 -25.93 -5.24 -4.35
N GLU A 208 -24.88 -4.54 -4.77
CA GLU A 208 -24.55 -4.38 -6.17
C GLU A 208 -24.22 -5.74 -6.80
N THR A 209 -24.96 -6.08 -7.86
CA THR A 209 -24.65 -7.20 -8.74
C THR A 209 -23.26 -6.99 -9.35
N LYS A 210 -22.25 -7.62 -8.73
CA LYS A 210 -20.90 -7.93 -9.23
C LYS A 210 -20.64 -7.40 -10.65
N THR A 211 -20.28 -6.13 -10.78
CA THR A 211 -19.68 -5.65 -12.03
C THR A 211 -18.25 -6.19 -12.07
N ASN A 212 -17.77 -6.61 -13.25
CA ASN A 212 -16.41 -7.13 -13.43
C ASN A 212 -15.32 -6.13 -12.97
N GLU A 213 -15.66 -4.84 -12.87
CA GLU A 213 -14.79 -3.75 -12.50
C GLU A 213 -14.38 -3.79 -11.01
N ASN A 214 -15.27 -4.24 -10.12
CA ASN A 214 -15.02 -4.28 -8.68
C ASN A 214 -14.40 -5.61 -8.23
N SER A 215 -13.64 -6.29 -9.09
CA SER A 215 -13.05 -7.59 -8.78
C SER A 215 -11.54 -7.62 -9.03
N VAL A 216 -10.81 -8.42 -8.25
CA VAL A 216 -9.40 -8.72 -8.52
C VAL A 216 -9.30 -9.45 -9.85
N GLN A 217 -8.63 -8.81 -10.80
CA GLN A 217 -8.37 -9.34 -12.13
C GLN A 217 -6.92 -9.84 -12.23
N TYR A 218 -6.63 -10.62 -13.27
CA TYR A 218 -5.28 -11.11 -13.54
C TYR A 218 -4.89 -10.73 -14.95
N THR A 219 -3.64 -10.30 -15.12
CA THR A 219 -3.07 -10.00 -16.43
C THR A 219 -1.60 -10.37 -16.45
N SER A 220 -1.04 -10.50 -17.65
CA SER A 220 0.39 -10.74 -17.79
C SER A 220 1.19 -9.53 -17.33
N VAL A 221 2.36 -9.78 -16.74
CA VAL A 221 3.31 -8.74 -16.31
C VAL A 221 3.68 -7.83 -17.48
N SER A 222 3.75 -8.41 -18.68
CA SER A 222 4.05 -7.66 -19.88
C SER A 222 2.99 -6.63 -20.29
N ASN A 223 1.73 -6.87 -19.95
CA ASN A 223 0.61 -6.01 -20.29
C ASN A 223 0.44 -4.89 -19.26
N ILE A 224 0.78 -5.14 -18.00
CA ILE A 224 0.59 -4.18 -16.91
C ILE A 224 1.84 -3.34 -16.61
N SER A 225 3.04 -3.90 -16.82
CA SER A 225 4.29 -3.18 -16.61
C SER A 225 4.55 -2.16 -17.71
N THR A 226 4.94 -0.94 -17.31
CA THR A 226 5.34 0.12 -18.25
C THR A 226 6.85 0.19 -18.49
N SER A 227 7.60 -0.78 -17.95
CA SER A 227 9.06 -0.85 -18.04
C SER A 227 9.59 -0.74 -19.48
N ARG A 228 10.42 0.27 -19.74
CA ARG A 228 11.08 0.44 -21.04
C ARG A 228 12.00 -0.74 -21.38
N ARG A 229 12.61 -1.37 -20.36
CA ARG A 229 13.50 -2.54 -20.55
C ARG A 229 12.71 -3.74 -21.05
N LEU A 230 11.54 -3.99 -20.47
CA LEU A 230 10.62 -5.02 -20.92
C LEU A 230 10.22 -4.80 -22.39
N LYS A 231 9.84 -3.57 -22.77
CA LYS A 231 9.40 -3.26 -24.13
C LYS A 231 10.50 -3.47 -25.18
N LYS A 232 11.78 -3.30 -24.83
CA LYS A 232 12.93 -3.44 -25.75
C LYS A 232 13.47 -4.86 -25.86
N ASN A 233 13.25 -5.73 -24.87
CA ASN A 233 13.82 -7.07 -24.85
C ASN A 233 12.74 -8.12 -25.18
N MET A 234 12.79 -8.69 -26.40
CA MET A 234 11.79 -9.66 -26.87
C MET A 234 11.72 -10.92 -26.01
N PHE A 235 12.86 -11.46 -25.56
CA PHE A 235 12.88 -12.64 -24.71
C PHE A 235 12.23 -12.36 -23.35
N LEU A 236 12.62 -11.25 -22.73
CA LEU A 236 12.04 -10.83 -21.46
C LEU A 236 10.53 -10.58 -21.57
N ARG A 237 10.09 -9.94 -22.66
CA ARG A 237 8.67 -9.77 -22.97
C ARG A 237 7.95 -11.10 -23.14
N PHE A 238 8.55 -12.05 -23.86
CA PHE A 238 8.00 -13.40 -24.03
C PHE A 238 7.79 -14.10 -22.69
N VAL A 239 8.78 -14.05 -21.79
CA VAL A 239 8.64 -14.68 -20.49
C VAL A 239 7.60 -13.94 -19.63
N CYS A 240 7.62 -12.60 -19.57
CA CYS A 240 6.62 -11.81 -18.83
C CYS A 240 5.20 -11.92 -19.40
N ASN A 241 5.02 -12.28 -20.67
CA ASN A 241 3.70 -12.61 -21.24
C ASN A 241 3.08 -13.85 -20.58
N ASN A 242 3.89 -14.74 -20.01
CA ASN A 242 3.43 -15.99 -19.42
C ASN A 242 3.28 -15.92 -17.89
N ILE A 243 3.57 -14.77 -17.28
CA ILE A 243 3.48 -14.60 -15.83
C ILE A 243 2.34 -13.67 -15.52
N TYR A 244 1.35 -14.21 -14.81
CA TYR A 244 0.13 -13.50 -14.47
C TYR A 244 0.23 -12.96 -13.05
N VAL A 245 -0.15 -11.70 -12.89
CA VAL A 245 -0.18 -11.00 -11.60
C VAL A 245 -1.57 -10.45 -11.34
N PRO A 246 -1.99 -10.39 -10.06
CA PRO A 246 -3.25 -9.77 -9.69
C PRO A 246 -3.17 -8.25 -9.85
N TYR A 247 -4.29 -7.64 -10.21
CA TYR A 247 -4.49 -6.20 -10.10
C TYR A 247 -5.94 -5.87 -9.78
N LEU A 248 -6.17 -4.67 -9.24
CA LEU A 248 -7.48 -4.12 -8.99
C LEU A 248 -7.60 -2.75 -9.65
N ILE A 249 -8.70 -2.47 -10.32
CA ILE A 249 -9.01 -1.12 -10.81
C ILE A 249 -9.61 -0.36 -9.63
N LEU A 250 -9.01 0.78 -9.26
CA LEU A 250 -9.52 1.61 -8.18
C LEU A 250 -10.65 2.52 -8.71
N PRO A 251 -11.70 2.78 -7.92
CA PRO A 251 -12.91 3.50 -8.33
C PRO A 251 -12.70 5.02 -8.26
N ILE A 252 -11.58 5.50 -8.80
CA ILE A 252 -11.22 6.92 -8.77
C ILE A 252 -11.78 7.57 -10.03
N VAL A 253 -12.63 8.58 -9.86
CA VAL A 253 -13.17 9.37 -10.97
C VAL A 253 -12.04 10.23 -11.55
N SER A 254 -11.43 9.74 -12.62
CA SER A 254 -10.25 10.33 -13.24
C SER A 254 -10.24 10.02 -14.74
N ARG A 255 -9.53 10.85 -15.52
CA ARG A 255 -9.20 10.54 -16.92
C ARG A 255 -8.19 9.38 -17.05
N TYR A 256 -7.54 9.00 -15.95
CA TYR A 256 -6.59 7.90 -15.88
C TYR A 256 -7.19 6.71 -15.15
N GLN A 257 -6.88 5.52 -15.63
CA GLN A 257 -7.25 4.29 -14.92
C GLN A 257 -6.22 3.99 -13.83
N PHE A 258 -6.67 3.84 -12.59
CA PHE A 258 -5.83 3.47 -11.45
C PHE A 258 -5.79 1.95 -11.30
N LYS A 259 -4.81 1.30 -11.93
CA LYS A 259 -4.55 -0.13 -11.72
C LYS A 259 -3.63 -0.28 -10.52
N LEU A 260 -4.15 -0.78 -9.40
CA LEU A 260 -3.38 -1.17 -8.24
C LEU A 260 -2.77 -2.55 -8.48
N TRP A 261 -1.43 -2.64 -8.51
CA TRP A 261 -0.68 -3.88 -8.70
C TRP A 261 0.74 -3.74 -8.13
N GLY A 262 1.52 -4.82 -8.14
CA GLY A 262 2.93 -4.82 -7.72
C GLY A 262 3.13 -4.41 -6.26
N LEU A 263 4.22 -3.70 -5.99
CA LEU A 263 4.60 -3.27 -4.64
C LEU A 263 3.49 -2.51 -3.90
N THR A 264 2.81 -1.58 -4.57
CA THR A 264 1.72 -0.81 -3.95
C THR A 264 0.56 -1.71 -3.53
N LEU A 265 0.19 -2.70 -4.36
CA LEU A 265 -0.81 -3.71 -4.00
C LEU A 265 -0.35 -4.56 -2.82
N ASP A 266 0.92 -4.95 -2.77
CA ASP A 266 1.47 -5.74 -1.67
C ASP A 266 1.45 -4.97 -0.35
N ILE A 267 1.77 -3.67 -0.38
CA ILE A 267 1.71 -2.78 0.78
C ILE A 267 0.24 -2.67 1.26
N THR A 268 -0.70 -2.42 0.34
CA THR A 268 -2.14 -2.40 0.66
C THR A 268 -2.61 -3.74 1.23
N SER A 269 -2.20 -4.86 0.63
CA SER A 269 -2.57 -6.21 1.06
C SER A 269 -2.10 -6.51 2.48
N ASP A 270 -0.87 -6.14 2.82
CA ASP A 270 -0.33 -6.36 4.17
C ASP A 270 -0.92 -5.40 5.19
N LEU A 271 -1.24 -4.16 4.80
CA LEU A 271 -2.02 -3.27 5.64
C LEU A 271 -3.36 -3.91 6.00
N LEU A 272 -4.15 -4.38 5.01
CA LEU A 272 -5.44 -5.03 5.26
C LEU A 272 -5.29 -6.27 6.16
N LYS A 273 -4.29 -7.13 5.92
CA LYS A 273 -4.02 -8.28 6.80
C LYS A 273 -3.71 -7.86 8.23
N LYS A 274 -2.92 -6.81 8.42
CA LYS A 274 -2.60 -6.29 9.76
C LYS A 274 -3.83 -5.69 10.43
N MET A 275 -4.69 -4.97 9.69
CA MET A 275 -5.85 -4.28 10.26
C MET A 275 -7.03 -5.21 10.57
N ILE A 276 -7.33 -6.16 9.69
CA ILE A 276 -8.56 -6.98 9.77
C ILE A 276 -8.30 -8.49 9.69
N GLY A 277 -7.04 -8.92 9.63
CA GLY A 277 -6.66 -10.34 9.52
C GLY A 277 -6.92 -10.95 8.14
N TYR A 278 -7.23 -10.15 7.12
CA TYR A 278 -7.62 -10.61 5.79
C TYR A 278 -7.16 -9.67 4.68
N SER A 279 -6.87 -10.25 3.52
CA SER A 279 -6.70 -9.52 2.28
C SER A 279 -7.34 -10.30 1.12
N PRO A 280 -8.07 -9.62 0.23
CA PRO A 280 -8.71 -10.24 -0.94
C PRO A 280 -7.70 -10.62 -2.04
N PHE A 281 -6.46 -10.15 -1.94
CA PHE A 281 -5.41 -10.44 -2.90
C PHE A 281 -4.77 -11.80 -2.63
N PRO A 282 -4.46 -12.59 -3.68
CA PRO A 282 -3.80 -13.89 -3.52
C PRO A 282 -2.43 -13.71 -2.84
N GLN A 283 -2.04 -14.65 -1.98
CA GLN A 283 -0.70 -14.64 -1.41
C GLN A 283 0.36 -14.81 -2.50
N GLN A 284 1.46 -14.07 -2.36
CA GLN A 284 2.60 -14.01 -3.29
C GLN A 284 3.19 -15.39 -3.66
N ARG A 285 3.02 -16.40 -2.79
CA ARG A 285 3.37 -17.81 -3.07
C ARG A 285 2.70 -18.39 -4.32
N ASN A 286 1.49 -17.95 -4.67
CA ASN A 286 0.80 -18.46 -5.87
C ASN A 286 1.44 -17.94 -7.17
N ILE A 287 2.03 -16.74 -7.16
CA ILE A 287 2.73 -16.15 -8.30
C ILE A 287 4.05 -16.90 -8.57
N ASN A 288 4.77 -17.27 -7.50
CA ASN A 288 6.00 -18.06 -7.59
C ASN A 288 5.76 -19.45 -8.22
N ASN A 289 4.60 -20.07 -7.95
CA ASN A 289 4.25 -21.36 -8.56
C ASN A 289 4.02 -21.25 -10.07
N SER A 290 3.45 -20.14 -10.56
CA SER A 290 3.30 -19.89 -12.01
C SER A 290 4.66 -19.72 -12.71
N ILE A 291 5.62 -19.08 -12.04
CA ILE A 291 7.00 -18.92 -12.52
C ILE A 291 7.71 -20.29 -12.58
N ILE A 292 7.60 -21.09 -11.51
CA ILE A 292 8.17 -22.45 -11.45
C ILE A 292 7.55 -23.34 -12.56
N PHE A 293 6.24 -23.25 -12.77
CA PHE A 293 5.56 -24.01 -13.83
C PHE A 293 6.01 -23.60 -15.23
N PHE A 294 6.28 -22.31 -15.47
CA PHE A 294 6.86 -21.84 -16.73
C PHE A 294 8.25 -22.44 -16.98
N PHE A 295 9.13 -22.44 -15.97
CA PHE A 295 10.46 -23.06 -16.08
C PHE A 295 10.39 -24.57 -16.29
N TYR A 296 9.43 -25.25 -15.66
CA TYR A 296 9.18 -26.68 -15.87
C TYR A 296 8.70 -26.98 -17.30
N LYS A 297 7.86 -26.11 -17.87
CA LYS A 297 7.27 -26.29 -19.21
C LYS A 297 8.23 -25.99 -20.37
N TYR A 298 9.23 -25.12 -20.18
CA TYR A 298 10.15 -24.70 -21.25
C TYR A 298 11.65 -24.82 -20.89
N PRO A 299 12.14 -26.02 -20.53
CA PRO A 299 13.51 -26.21 -20.02
C PRO A 299 14.61 -25.92 -21.06
N LYS A 300 14.31 -26.06 -22.36
CA LYS A 300 15.30 -25.91 -23.45
C LYS A 300 15.51 -24.48 -23.94
N THR A 301 14.77 -23.50 -23.41
CA THR A 301 14.89 -22.11 -23.86
C THR A 301 16.08 -21.37 -23.24
N PHE A 302 16.86 -22.00 -22.35
CA PHE A 302 17.93 -21.35 -21.60
C PHE A 302 19.33 -21.52 -22.21
N THR A 303 19.80 -20.50 -22.94
CA THR A 303 21.22 -20.28 -23.31
C THR A 303 21.76 -19.07 -22.54
N ILE A 304 23.07 -18.92 -22.27
CA ILE A 304 23.66 -17.90 -21.35
C ILE A 304 23.00 -16.48 -21.35
N SER A 305 22.47 -15.96 -22.46
CA SER A 305 21.68 -14.71 -22.50
C SER A 305 20.38 -14.74 -21.66
N THR A 306 19.82 -15.91 -21.42
CA THR A 306 18.62 -16.16 -20.63
C THR A 306 18.86 -16.12 -19.14
N ILE A 307 20.10 -16.27 -18.66
CA ILE A 307 20.42 -16.06 -17.24
C ILE A 307 20.29 -14.56 -16.92
N VAL A 308 20.74 -13.70 -17.83
CA VAL A 308 20.51 -12.25 -17.76
C VAL A 308 19.02 -11.94 -17.91
N GLY A 309 18.33 -12.60 -18.84
CA GLY A 309 16.87 -12.53 -18.98
C GLY A 309 16.11 -12.94 -17.71
N LEU A 310 16.52 -14.01 -17.02
CA LEU A 310 15.98 -14.45 -15.73
C LEU A 310 16.21 -13.41 -14.64
N LEU A 311 17.44 -12.91 -14.51
CA LEU A 311 17.77 -11.88 -13.52
C LEU A 311 16.93 -10.62 -13.75
N ILE A 312 16.60 -10.28 -15.01
CA ILE A 312 15.73 -9.15 -15.34
C ILE A 312 14.24 -9.50 -15.17
N LEU A 313 13.85 -10.75 -15.39
CA LEU A 313 12.50 -11.23 -15.15
C LEU A 313 12.16 -11.19 -13.67
N PHE A 314 13.08 -11.69 -12.83
CA PHE A 314 13.01 -11.52 -11.39
C PHE A 314 12.95 -10.04 -11.03
N LYS A 315 13.68 -9.14 -11.70
CA LYS A 315 13.54 -7.67 -11.49
C LYS A 315 12.18 -7.04 -11.81
N LEU A 316 11.27 -7.72 -12.51
CA LEU A 316 9.99 -7.15 -12.98
C LEU A 316 8.75 -7.69 -12.25
N LEU A 317 8.89 -8.66 -11.35
CA LEU A 317 7.78 -9.50 -10.88
C LEU A 317 7.23 -9.21 -9.47
N VAL A 318 7.79 -8.22 -8.76
CA VAL A 318 7.46 -7.74 -7.40
C VAL A 318 8.00 -6.31 -7.26
#